data_AF-A0AAV2I276-F1
#
_entry.id   AF-A0AAV2I276-F1
#
_cell.length_a   1.000
_cell.length_b   1.000
_cell.length_c   1.000
_cell.angle_alpha   90.00
_cell.angle_beta   90.00
_cell.angle_gamma   90.00
#
_symmetry.space_group_name_H-M   'P 1'
#
loop_
_entity.id
_entity.type
_entity.pdbx_description
1 polymer ?
#
loop_
_entity_poly.entity_id
_entity_poly.type
_entity_poly.pdbx_seq_one_letter_code
_entity_poly.pdbx_strand_id
1 'polypeptide(L)' 'QLRLGSSVDSPEVAALVYCELCPAVERVIAHGMRDFEGGMHLFGKVKLTPWRVAEMTAELG' A
#
# COMPACT_ATOMS: atom_id res chain seq x y z
N GLN A 1 -22.13 -7.01 -22.11
CA GLN A 1 -20.99 -6.07 -22.07
C GLN A 1 -19.91 -6.72 -21.22
N LEU A 2 -18.69 -6.89 -21.74
CA LEU A 2 -17.57 -7.47 -20.99
C LEU A 2 -17.06 -6.43 -19.97
N ARG A 3 -17.03 -6.78 -18.67
CA ARG A 3 -16.60 -5.90 -17.58
C ARG A 3 -15.12 -6.14 -17.25
N LEU A 4 -14.23 -5.51 -18.02
CA LEU A 4 -12.77 -5.70 -17.87
C LEU A 4 -12.21 -5.28 -16.50
N GLY A 5 -12.92 -4.43 -15.74
CA GLY A 5 -12.53 -4.04 -14.38
C GLY A 5 -13.00 -5.00 -13.27
N SER A 6 -13.77 -6.04 -13.60
CA SER A 6 -14.23 -7.03 -12.63
C SER A 6 -13.20 -8.13 -12.50
N SER A 7 -12.60 -8.28 -11.31
CA SER A 7 -11.68 -9.40 -11.02
C SER A 7 -12.37 -10.77 -11.03
N VAL A 8 -13.70 -10.80 -10.91
CA VAL A 8 -14.51 -12.02 -11.02
C VAL A 8 -14.69 -12.42 -12.48
N ASP A 9 -14.93 -11.44 -13.38
CA ASP A 9 -15.18 -11.70 -14.80
C ASP A 9 -13.90 -11.72 -15.64
N SER A 10 -12.80 -11.16 -15.12
CA SER A 10 -11.52 -11.01 -15.82
C SER A 10 -10.36 -11.08 -14.81
N PRO A 11 -10.03 -12.28 -14.28
CA PRO A 11 -9.01 -12.44 -13.22
C PRO A 11 -7.62 -11.92 -13.61
N GLU A 12 -7.33 -11.80 -14.90
CA GLU A 12 -6.10 -11.21 -15.44
C GLU A 12 -5.93 -9.74 -14.99
N VAL A 13 -7.03 -9.01 -14.78
CA VAL A 13 -6.97 -7.64 -14.26
C VAL A 13 -6.46 -7.61 -12.83
N ALA A 14 -6.84 -8.60 -12.01
CA ALA A 14 -6.36 -8.70 -10.64
C ALA A 14 -4.87 -9.05 -10.61
N ALA A 15 -4.43 -9.97 -11.48
CA ALA A 15 -3.01 -10.31 -11.62
C ALA A 15 -2.19 -9.10 -12.08
N LEU A 16 -2.67 -8.34 -13.07
CA LEU A 16 -2.00 -7.13 -13.55
C LEU A 16 -1.87 -6.09 -12.43
N VAL A 17 -2.95 -5.83 -11.70
CA VAL A 17 -2.93 -4.87 -10.58
C VAL A 17 -1.98 -5.35 -9.48
N TYR A 18 -2.08 -6.62 -9.07
CA TYR A 18 -1.29 -7.15 -7.97
C TYR A 18 0.21 -7.27 -8.29
N CYS A 19 0.56 -7.73 -9.49
CA CYS A 19 1.96 -7.96 -9.87
C CYS A 19 2.67 -6.70 -10.36
N GLU A 20 1.97 -5.78 -11.03
CA GLU A 20 2.61 -4.62 -11.67
C GLU A 20 2.31 -3.32 -10.92
N LEU A 21 1.03 -3.03 -10.69
CA LEU A 21 0.61 -1.74 -10.14
C LEU A 21 0.94 -1.61 -8.65
N CYS A 22 0.57 -2.60 -7.83
CA CYS A 22 0.80 -2.56 -6.38
C CYS A 22 2.29 -2.38 -6.05
N PRO A 23 3.24 -3.16 -6.62
CA PRO A 23 4.67 -2.96 -6.33
C PRO A 23 5.20 -1.62 -6.84
N ALA A 24 4.68 -1.11 -7.96
CA ALA A 24 5.06 0.22 -8.43
C ALA A 24 4.65 1.32 -7.45
N VAL A 25 3.42 1.27 -6.93
CA VAL A 25 2.93 2.23 -5.92
C VAL A 25 3.68 2.08 -4.60
N GLU A 26 3.90 0.84 -4.13
CA GLU A 26 4.67 0.57 -2.91
C GLU A 26 6.09 1.15 -2.98
N ARG A 27 6.76 1.04 -4.14
CA ARG A 27 8.09 1.65 -4.34
C ARG A 27 8.06 3.17 -4.24
N VAL A 28 7.06 3.82 -4.82
CA VAL A 28 6.90 5.28 -4.73
C VAL A 28 6.69 5.72 -3.28
N ILE A 29 5.81 5.02 -2.57
CA ILE A 29 5.53 5.30 -1.15
C ILE A 29 6.80 5.07 -0.32
N ALA A 30 7.43 3.90 -0.44
CA ALA A 30 8.62 3.54 0.32
C ALA A 30 9.79 4.50 0.08
N HIS A 31 9.98 4.99 -1.15
CA HIS A 31 11.04 5.96 -1.47
C HIS A 31 10.88 7.28 -0.69
N GLY A 32 9.64 7.71 -0.45
CA GLY A 32 9.36 8.94 0.30
C GLY A 32 9.37 8.78 1.83
N MET A 33 9.56 7.55 2.34
CA MET A 33 9.40 7.24 3.76
C MET A 33 10.71 7.22 4.52
N ARG A 34 10.64 7.58 5.81
CA ARG A 34 11.70 7.27 6.79
C ARG A 34 11.62 5.78 7.15
N ASP A 35 12.76 5.14 7.41
CA ASP A 35 12.80 3.71 7.77
C ASP A 35 12.13 3.40 9.12
N PHE A 36 12.21 4.34 10.07
CA PHE A 36 11.70 4.19 11.42
C PHE A 36 11.02 5.46 11.91
N GLU A 37 9.99 5.28 12.73
CA GLU A 37 9.39 6.37 13.50
C GLU A 37 10.18 6.57 14.81
N GLY A 38 10.58 7.81 15.08
CA GLY A 38 11.22 8.21 16.33
C GLY A 38 10.25 9.01 17.20
N GLY A 39 10.15 8.67 18.49
CA GLY A 39 9.20 9.26 19.43
C GLY A 39 8.49 8.20 20.26
N MET A 40 7.79 8.64 21.31
CA MET A 40 7.31 7.92 22.51
C MET A 40 6.55 6.59 22.28
N HIS A 41 7.22 5.58 21.75
CA HIS A 41 6.76 4.20 21.75
C HIS A 41 7.31 3.50 22.99
N LEU A 42 6.45 2.84 23.76
CA LEU A 42 6.84 2.00 24.91
C LEU A 42 7.86 0.91 24.52
N PHE A 43 7.99 0.62 23.22
CA PHE A 43 8.89 -0.38 22.64
C PHE A 43 9.71 0.19 21.47
N GLY A 44 10.80 0.92 21.76
CA GLY A 44 11.88 1.19 20.80
C GLY A 44 11.49 1.87 19.46
N LYS A 45 12.32 1.66 18.42
CA LYS A 45 12.09 2.20 17.06
C LYS A 45 11.09 1.31 16.32
N VAL A 46 9.99 1.88 15.83
CA VAL A 46 8.99 1.16 15.03
C VAL A 46 9.35 1.29 13.54
N LYS A 47 9.45 0.16 12.85
CA LYS A 47 9.66 0.14 11.40
C LYS A 47 8.43 0.68 10.68
N LEU A 48 8.61 1.68 9.84
CA LEU A 48 7.53 2.21 9.03
C LEU A 48 7.32 1.34 7.78
N THR A 49 6.06 1.07 7.47
CA THR A 49 5.63 0.30 6.29
C THR A 49 4.64 1.13 5.48
N PRO A 50 4.49 0.88 4.16
CA PRO A 50 3.46 1.54 3.36
C PRO A 50 2.05 1.43 3.98
N TRP A 51 1.77 0.32 4.67
CA TRP A 51 0.54 0.14 5.45
C TRP A 51 0.38 1.19 6.55
N ARG A 52 1.45 1.49 7.29
CA ARG A 52 1.41 2.52 8.34
C ARG A 52 1.13 3.91 7.78
N VAL A 53 1.63 4.22 6.58
CA VAL A 53 1.28 5.46 5.87
C VAL A 53 -0.20 5.48 5.54
N ALA A 54 -0.73 4.40 4.98
CA ALA A 54 -2.15 4.28 4.67
C ALA A 54 -3.04 4.49 5.92
N GLU A 55 -2.68 3.89 7.06
CA GLU A 55 -3.38 4.08 8.33
C GLU A 55 -3.40 5.55 8.79
N MET A 56 -2.28 6.28 8.60
CA MET A 56 -2.17 7.68 9.03
C MET A 56 -2.89 8.65 8.10
N THR A 57 -3.02 8.33 6.82
CA THR A 57 -3.58 9.23 5.80
C THR A 57 -5.02 8.90 5.42
N ALA A 58 -5.51 7.72 5.78
CA ALA A 58 -6.90 7.37 5.53
C ALA A 58 -7.80 8.34 6.32
N GLU A 59 -8.65 9.06 5.61
CA GLU A 59 -9.75 9.78 6.25
C GLU A 59 -10.67 8.73 6.89
N LEU A 60 -11.00 8.94 8.17
CA LEU A 60 -12.16 8.30 8.77
C LEU A 60 -13.39 8.86 8.03
N GLY A 61 -13.96 8.05 7.15
CA GLY A 61 -15.16 8.40 6.37
C GLY A 61 -16.32 8.84 7.25
#